data_AF-A0A1G1F5E9-F1
#
_entry.id   AF-A0A1G1F5E9-F1
#
_cell.length_a   1.000
_cell.length_b   1.000
_cell.length_c   1.000
_cell.angle_alpha   90.00
_cell.angle_beta   90.00
_cell.angle_gamma   90.00
#
_symmetry.space_group_name_H-M   'P 1'
#
loop_
_entity.id
_entity.type
_entity.pdbx_description
1 polymer ?
#
loop_
_entity_poly.entity_id
_entity_poly.type
_entity_poly.pdbx_seq_one_letter_code
_entity_poly.pdbx_strand_id
1 'polypeptide(L)'
;MKKRIYVWEIPIRVIHWVNFTCILVLSITGLYIAYPFIKSDPGNQFVMGWFRFIHFVFAYLFVFTFVVRIYWWFAGNEYAGWRSYFPFGKDQRKRLVEQILFYTLISKRPPDVIGHAPLAGLTYLTLFAINVFSILTGFALYSIYYPGGIMYSAFGWMFSLIALPYMRLFHHLVIWLMLYFLMLHVYIILFNNAVEKNGILKSIFTGYLNVDTKEIE
;
A
#
# COMPACT_ATOMS: atom_id res chain seq x y z
N MET A 1 -23.49 -7.73 24.35
CA MET A 1 -23.63 -8.82 23.34
C MET A 1 -22.82 -8.41 22.13
N LYS A 2 -22.03 -9.29 21.52
CA LYS A 2 -21.30 -8.95 20.28
C LYS A 2 -22.25 -9.02 19.09
N LYS A 3 -22.43 -7.92 18.37
CA LYS A 3 -23.24 -7.87 17.14
C LYS A 3 -22.30 -8.07 15.93
N ARG A 4 -22.69 -8.94 14.99
CA ARG A 4 -21.99 -9.07 13.70
C ARG A 4 -22.52 -8.00 12.76
N ILE A 5 -21.63 -7.13 12.31
CA ILE A 5 -21.95 -6.09 11.32
C ILE A 5 -21.17 -6.43 10.04
N TYR A 6 -21.84 -6.36 8.90
CA TYR A 6 -21.20 -6.48 7.60
C TYR A 6 -20.56 -5.14 7.25
N VAL A 7 -19.23 -5.08 7.26
CA VAL A 7 -18.47 -3.84 7.10
C VAL A 7 -17.71 -3.81 5.78
N TRP A 8 -17.16 -4.95 5.36
CA TRP A 8 -16.30 -5.02 4.17
C TRP A 8 -17.01 -5.75 3.04
N GLU A 9 -17.36 -5.02 1.99
CA GLU A 9 -17.95 -5.58 0.77
C GLU A 9 -16.97 -6.49 0.03
N ILE A 10 -17.51 -7.48 -0.70
CA ILE A 10 -16.70 -8.43 -1.49
C ILE A 10 -15.71 -7.73 -2.43
N PRO A 11 -16.08 -6.69 -3.21
CA PRO A 11 -15.16 -6.05 -4.14
C PRO A 11 -13.92 -5.46 -3.46
N ILE A 12 -14.11 -4.87 -2.27
CA ILE A 12 -13.03 -4.27 -1.48
C ILE A 12 -12.04 -5.35 -1.01
N ARG A 13 -12.56 -6.52 -0.59
CA ARG A 13 -11.72 -7.64 -0.14
C ARG A 13 -10.94 -8.26 -1.30
N VAL A 14 -11.56 -8.40 -2.48
CA VAL A 14 -10.88 -8.86 -3.69
C VAL A 14 -9.73 -7.92 -4.05
N ILE A 15 -9.98 -6.61 -4.13
CA ILE A 15 -8.95 -5.61 -4.44
C ILE A 15 -7.81 -5.64 -3.41
N HIS A 16 -8.14 -5.81 -2.13
CA HIS A 16 -7.13 -5.95 -1.07
C HIS A 16 -6.20 -7.16 -1.32
N TRP A 17 -6.77 -8.34 -1.58
CA TRP A 17 -5.97 -9.54 -1.82
C TRP A 17 -5.17 -9.47 -3.12
N VAL A 18 -5.73 -8.89 -4.18
CA VAL A 18 -4.98 -8.63 -5.42
C VAL A 18 -3.79 -7.70 -5.14
N ASN A 19 -3.98 -6.61 -4.38
CA ASN A 19 -2.88 -5.72 -4.01
C ASN A 19 -1.80 -6.42 -3.19
N PHE A 20 -2.19 -7.25 -2.22
CA PHE A 20 -1.26 -8.04 -1.43
C PHE A 20 -0.41 -8.96 -2.33
N THR A 21 -1.05 -9.67 -3.26
CA THR A 21 -0.34 -10.53 -4.23
C THR A 21 0.58 -9.72 -5.13
N CYS A 22 0.12 -8.57 -5.65
CA CYS A 22 0.94 -7.69 -6.47
C CYS A 22 2.19 -7.21 -5.72
N ILE A 23 2.05 -6.74 -4.48
CA ILE A 23 3.18 -6.28 -3.66
C ILE A 23 4.20 -7.41 -3.48
N LEU A 24 3.75 -8.62 -3.12
CA LEU A 24 4.65 -9.76 -2.96
C LEU A 24 5.40 -10.11 -4.25
N VAL A 25 4.68 -10.24 -5.37
CA VAL A 25 5.29 -10.63 -6.65
C VAL A 25 6.23 -9.53 -7.16
N LEU A 26 5.84 -8.26 -7.08
CA LEU A 26 6.67 -7.12 -7.48
C LEU A 26 7.93 -7.00 -6.62
N SER A 27 7.84 -7.23 -5.31
CA SER A 27 9.00 -7.23 -4.42
C SER A 27 9.96 -8.37 -4.75
N ILE A 28 9.47 -9.61 -4.90
CA ILE A 28 10.33 -10.77 -5.21
C ILE A 28 11.01 -10.57 -6.57
N THR A 29 10.25 -10.20 -7.58
CA THR A 29 10.78 -9.99 -8.93
C THR A 29 11.70 -8.78 -9.02
N GLY A 30 11.39 -7.69 -8.31
CA GLY A 30 12.23 -6.49 -8.25
C GLY A 30 13.56 -6.74 -7.55
N LEU A 31 13.58 -7.52 -6.47
CA LEU A 31 14.81 -7.96 -5.80
C LEU A 31 15.67 -8.81 -6.74
N TYR A 32 15.06 -9.74 -7.49
CA TYR A 32 15.77 -10.54 -8.47
C TYR A 32 16.38 -9.70 -9.60
N ILE A 33 15.62 -8.72 -10.13
CA ILE A 33 16.09 -7.82 -11.19
C ILE A 33 17.30 -6.99 -10.72
N ALA A 34 17.32 -6.59 -9.46
CA ALA A 34 18.43 -5.84 -8.86
C ALA A 34 19.64 -6.74 -8.55
N TYR A 35 19.39 -7.93 -8.00
CA TYR A 35 20.40 -8.91 -7.63
C TYR A 35 19.96 -10.32 -8.07
N PRO A 36 20.44 -10.82 -9.22
CA PRO A 36 20.06 -12.13 -9.73
C PRO A 36 20.61 -13.26 -8.83
N PHE A 37 19.78 -13.76 -7.92
CA PHE A 37 20.15 -14.82 -6.97
C PHE A 37 20.01 -16.24 -7.55
N ILE A 38 19.28 -16.39 -8.66
CA ILE A 38 19.23 -17.65 -9.45
C ILE A 38 20.26 -17.52 -10.56
N LYS A 39 21.32 -18.32 -10.48
CA LYS A 39 22.33 -18.41 -11.53
C LYS A 39 21.89 -19.51 -12.49
N SER A 40 21.50 -19.13 -13.71
CA SER A 40 21.26 -20.10 -14.78
C SER A 40 22.54 -20.35 -15.56
N ASP A 41 22.72 -21.58 -16.05
CA ASP A 41 23.82 -21.90 -16.98
C ASP A 41 23.78 -21.00 -18.22
N PRO A 42 24.95 -20.62 -18.80
CA PRO A 42 25.05 -19.64 -19.89
C PRO A 42 24.28 -19.99 -21.17
N GLY A 43 23.78 -21.22 -21.30
CA GLY A 43 23.32 -21.76 -22.58
C GLY A 43 21.82 -21.79 -22.84
N ASN A 44 20.91 -21.69 -21.85
CA ASN A 44 19.52 -22.05 -22.16
C ASN A 44 18.37 -21.55 -21.25
N GLN A 45 18.56 -20.52 -20.42
CA GLN A 45 17.43 -20.06 -19.59
C GLN A 45 17.20 -18.55 -19.65
N PHE A 46 16.03 -18.17 -20.16
CA PHE A 46 15.53 -16.79 -20.20
C PHE A 46 15.02 -16.31 -18.83
N VAL A 47 15.72 -16.66 -17.74
CA VAL A 47 15.24 -16.45 -16.36
C VAL A 47 15.02 -14.97 -16.09
N MET A 48 16.01 -14.12 -16.35
CA MET A 48 15.88 -12.67 -16.18
C MET A 48 14.73 -12.07 -17.00
N GLY A 49 14.51 -12.59 -18.21
CA GLY A 49 13.40 -12.18 -19.05
C GLY A 49 12.04 -12.53 -18.46
N TRP A 50 11.88 -13.74 -17.91
CA TRP A 50 10.67 -14.14 -17.20
C TRP A 50 10.41 -13.30 -15.95
N PHE A 51 11.44 -13.03 -15.13
CA PHE A 51 11.30 -12.16 -13.96
C PHE A 51 10.86 -10.75 -14.34
N ARG A 52 11.45 -10.18 -15.40
CA ARG A 52 11.01 -8.88 -15.96
C ARG A 52 9.56 -8.92 -16.47
N PHE A 53 9.22 -9.95 -17.23
CA PHE A 53 7.87 -10.11 -17.78
C PHE A 53 6.82 -10.17 -16.67
N ILE A 54 7.04 -11.03 -15.67
CA ILE A 54 6.15 -11.15 -14.50
C ILE A 54 6.09 -9.82 -13.76
N HIS A 55 7.23 -9.14 -13.54
CA HIS A 55 7.26 -7.84 -12.88
C HIS A 55 6.37 -6.82 -13.61
N PHE A 56 6.47 -6.72 -14.94
CA PHE A 56 5.66 -5.78 -15.72
C PHE A 56 4.18 -6.14 -15.73
N VAL A 57 3.83 -7.42 -15.88
CA VAL A 57 2.42 -7.86 -15.84
C VAL A 57 1.78 -7.50 -14.50
N PHE A 58 2.45 -7.79 -13.39
CA PHE A 58 1.96 -7.44 -12.06
C PHE A 58 2.00 -5.94 -11.79
N ALA A 59 2.89 -5.18 -12.43
CA ALA A 59 2.89 -3.73 -12.36
C ALA A 59 1.63 -3.14 -13.01
N TYR A 60 1.23 -3.63 -14.18
CA TYR A 60 -0.03 -3.22 -14.81
C TYR A 60 -1.24 -3.61 -13.97
N LEU A 61 -1.25 -4.82 -13.39
CA LEU A 61 -2.32 -5.25 -12.50
C LEU A 61 -2.42 -4.37 -11.24
N PHE A 62 -1.27 -4.01 -10.64
CA PHE A 62 -1.20 -3.12 -9.50
C PHE A 62 -1.68 -1.70 -9.84
N VAL A 63 -1.37 -1.20 -11.02
CA VAL A 63 -1.86 0.11 -11.48
C VAL A 63 -3.37 0.08 -11.70
N PHE A 64 -3.90 -1.01 -12.27
CA PHE A 64 -5.34 -1.18 -12.43
C PHE A 64 -6.05 -1.13 -11.07
N THR A 65 -5.60 -1.90 -10.08
CA THR A 65 -6.19 -1.87 -8.74
C THR A 65 -6.02 -0.51 -8.06
N PHE A 66 -4.91 0.19 -8.28
CA PHE A 66 -4.68 1.53 -7.78
C PHE A 66 -5.62 2.58 -8.39
N VAL A 67 -5.87 2.50 -9.71
CA VAL A 67 -6.84 3.38 -10.41
C VAL A 67 -8.25 3.11 -9.91
N VAL A 68 -8.64 1.84 -9.77
CA VAL A 68 -9.94 1.48 -9.18
C VAL A 68 -10.07 2.03 -7.76
N ARG A 69 -8.99 2.02 -6.97
CA ARG A 69 -8.96 2.59 -5.62
C ARG A 69 -9.14 4.11 -5.64
N ILE A 70 -8.47 4.81 -6.55
CA ILE A 70 -8.65 6.27 -6.73
C ILE A 70 -10.08 6.58 -7.15
N TYR A 71 -10.65 5.82 -8.09
CA TYR A 71 -12.05 5.98 -8.48
C TYR A 71 -12.99 5.86 -7.27
N TRP A 72 -12.76 4.87 -6.40
CA TRP A 72 -13.55 4.68 -5.18
C TRP A 72 -13.38 5.79 -4.14
N TRP A 73 -12.31 6.59 -4.20
CA TRP A 73 -12.18 7.81 -3.36
C TRP A 73 -13.16 8.93 -3.77
N PHE A 74 -13.62 8.92 -5.02
CA PHE A 74 -14.58 9.90 -5.53
C PHE A 74 -16.00 9.34 -5.58
N ALA A 75 -16.17 8.05 -5.89
CA ALA A 75 -17.47 7.40 -6.03
C ALA A 75 -17.95 6.65 -4.75
N GLY A 76 -17.08 6.47 -3.76
CA GLY A 76 -17.36 5.69 -2.55
C GLY A 76 -18.10 6.46 -1.45
N ASN A 77 -18.55 5.72 -0.43
CA ASN A 77 -19.29 6.21 0.73
C ASN A 77 -18.48 7.24 1.57
N GLU A 78 -19.13 7.97 2.49
CA GLU A 78 -18.53 9.04 3.32
C GLU A 78 -17.28 8.61 4.12
N TYR A 79 -17.16 7.32 4.43
CA TYR A 79 -16.00 6.68 5.08
C TYR A 79 -14.88 6.26 4.12
N ALA A 80 -15.15 6.20 2.81
CA ALA A 80 -14.21 5.85 1.75
C ALA A 80 -13.75 7.06 0.92
N GLY A 81 -14.37 8.23 1.14
CA GLY A 81 -14.05 9.47 0.45
C GLY A 81 -12.70 10.07 0.86
N TRP A 82 -12.02 10.75 -0.08
CA TRP A 82 -10.73 11.42 0.11
C TRP A 82 -10.68 12.38 1.34
N ARG A 83 -11.84 12.92 1.74
CA ARG A 83 -11.99 13.82 2.91
C ARG A 83 -11.71 13.15 4.25
N SER A 84 -11.85 11.83 4.36
CA SER A 84 -11.49 11.09 5.58
C SER A 84 -9.97 10.90 5.73
N TYR A 85 -9.19 11.09 4.67
CA TYR A 85 -7.75 10.82 4.64
C TYR A 85 -6.88 12.06 4.90
N PHE A 86 -7.39 13.25 4.61
CA PHE A 86 -6.63 14.48 4.82
C PHE A 86 -7.05 15.19 6.11
N PRO A 87 -6.16 15.32 7.11
CA PRO A 87 -6.42 16.06 8.34
C PRO A 87 -6.31 17.57 8.11
N PHE A 88 -7.20 18.13 7.27
CA PHE A 88 -7.24 19.57 7.01
C PHE A 88 -7.87 20.37 8.17
N GLY A 89 -8.54 19.72 9.12
CA GLY A 89 -9.05 20.36 10.34
C GLY A 89 -7.96 20.60 11.40
N LYS A 90 -7.96 21.78 12.04
CA LYS A 90 -7.05 22.12 13.16
C LYS A 90 -7.14 21.09 14.30
N ASP A 91 -8.34 20.55 14.54
CA ASP A 91 -8.58 19.54 15.58
C ASP A 91 -8.00 18.16 15.24
N GLN A 92 -7.97 17.78 13.96
CA GLN A 92 -7.35 16.51 13.54
C GLN A 92 -5.83 16.54 13.67
N ARG A 93 -5.18 17.69 13.43
CA ARG A 93 -3.71 17.83 13.60
C ARG A 93 -3.30 17.70 15.07
N LYS A 94 -4.06 18.31 15.98
CA LYS A 94 -3.83 18.18 17.42
C LYS A 94 -3.93 16.72 17.88
N ARG A 95 -4.98 16.01 17.43
CA ARG A 95 -5.19 14.58 17.71
C ARG A 95 -4.10 13.68 17.12
N LEU A 96 -3.53 14.06 15.97
CA LEU A 96 -2.42 13.33 15.33
C LEU A 96 -1.12 13.44 16.14
N VAL A 97 -0.82 14.63 16.67
CA VAL A 97 0.32 14.84 17.58
C VAL A 97 0.12 14.05 18.88
N GLU A 98 -1.09 14.09 19.46
CA GLU A 98 -1.41 13.31 20.67
C GLU A 98 -1.27 11.79 20.45
N GLN A 99 -1.65 11.28 19.28
CA GLN A 99 -1.44 9.87 18.91
C GLN A 99 0.03 9.51 18.71
N ILE A 100 0.80 10.32 17.98
CA ILE A 100 2.25 10.07 17.82
C ILE A 100 2.90 10.00 19.20
N LEU A 101 2.62 10.96 20.08
CA LEU A 101 3.15 10.99 21.44
C LEU A 101 2.75 9.77 22.27
N PHE A 102 1.52 9.26 22.11
CA PHE A 102 1.07 8.03 22.77
C PHE A 102 1.80 6.79 22.24
N TYR A 103 1.88 6.62 20.92
CA TYR A 103 2.55 5.46 20.30
C TYR A 103 4.08 5.49 20.44
N THR A 104 4.70 6.67 20.57
CA THR A 104 6.12 6.81 20.95
C THR A 104 6.34 6.73 22.46
N LEU A 105 5.31 6.34 23.25
CA LEU A 105 5.36 6.16 24.71
C LEU A 105 5.68 7.43 25.51
N ILE A 106 5.56 8.60 24.91
CA ILE A 106 5.78 9.90 25.56
C ILE A 106 4.54 10.32 26.36
N SER A 107 3.33 9.99 25.88
CA SER A 107 2.07 10.26 26.56
C SER A 107 1.41 8.96 27.05
N LYS A 108 0.87 8.98 28.28
CA LYS A 108 0.12 7.84 28.88
C LYS A 108 -1.39 7.90 28.64
N ARG A 109 -1.92 8.93 27.97
CA ARG A 109 -3.36 9.10 27.75
C ARG A 109 -3.76 8.56 26.37
N PRO A 110 -4.64 7.54 26.28
CA PRO A 110 -5.20 7.10 25.01
C PRO A 110 -6.10 8.22 24.45
N PRO A 111 -5.96 8.58 23.16
CA PRO A 111 -6.78 9.61 22.56
C PRO A 111 -8.22 9.11 22.35
N ASP A 112 -9.21 9.90 22.75
CA ASP A 112 -10.61 9.67 22.44
C ASP A 112 -10.84 9.86 20.94
N VAL A 113 -11.05 8.77 20.21
CA VAL A 113 -11.32 8.82 18.76
C VAL A 113 -12.66 8.18 18.46
N ILE A 114 -13.64 9.04 18.15
CA ILE A 114 -14.80 8.65 17.35
C ILE A 114 -14.34 8.75 15.88
N GLY A 115 -13.95 7.63 15.27
CA GLY A 115 -13.49 7.53 13.87
C GLY A 115 -12.08 6.93 13.67
N HIS A 116 -11.57 6.91 12.43
CA HIS A 116 -10.24 6.39 12.13
C HIS A 116 -9.15 7.21 12.85
N ALA A 117 -8.27 6.51 13.59
CA ALA A 117 -7.10 7.09 14.22
C ALA A 117 -6.31 7.98 13.23
N PRO A 118 -6.07 9.27 13.53
CA PRO A 118 -5.23 10.17 12.73
C PRO A 118 -3.91 9.55 12.21
N LEU A 119 -3.29 8.66 12.99
CA LEU A 119 -2.10 7.91 12.59
C LEU A 119 -2.38 6.98 11.40
N ALA A 120 -3.53 6.30 11.38
CA ALA A 120 -3.94 5.47 10.25
C ALA A 120 -4.12 6.32 8.98
N GLY A 121 -4.73 7.52 9.11
CA GLY A 121 -4.85 8.47 8.00
C GLY A 121 -3.49 8.88 7.41
N LEU A 122 -2.50 9.16 8.25
CA LEU A 122 -1.15 9.47 7.81
C LEU A 122 -0.48 8.28 7.12
N THR A 123 -0.62 7.07 7.68
CA THR A 123 -0.10 5.84 7.05
C THR A 123 -0.69 5.65 5.66
N TYR A 124 -2.00 5.84 5.48
CA TYR A 124 -2.64 5.75 4.17
C TYR A 124 -2.12 6.81 3.18
N LEU A 125 -1.93 8.05 3.62
CA LEU A 125 -1.36 9.11 2.77
C LEU A 125 0.08 8.78 2.36
N THR A 126 0.91 8.32 3.30
CA THR A 126 2.29 7.90 3.04
C THR A 126 2.33 6.73 2.05
N LEU A 127 1.49 5.72 2.24
CA LEU A 127 1.40 4.58 1.31
C LEU A 127 0.93 5.02 -0.08
N PHE A 128 -0.05 5.92 -0.14
CA PHE A 128 -0.51 6.46 -1.41
C PHE A 128 0.64 7.18 -2.14
N ALA A 129 1.39 8.03 -1.44
CA ALA A 129 2.55 8.72 -2.01
C ALA A 129 3.65 7.74 -2.47
N ILE A 130 3.96 6.71 -1.67
CA ILE A 130 4.93 5.67 -2.03
C ILE A 130 4.45 4.91 -3.28
N ASN A 131 3.17 4.56 -3.36
CA ASN A 131 2.62 3.85 -4.52
C ASN A 131 2.64 4.70 -5.79
N VAL A 132 2.24 5.97 -5.71
CA VAL A 132 2.37 6.91 -6.84
C VAL A 132 3.83 7.01 -7.29
N PHE A 133 4.74 7.21 -6.34
CA PHE A 133 6.16 7.29 -6.63
C PHE A 133 6.70 6.01 -7.29
N SER A 134 6.29 4.84 -6.80
CA SER A 134 6.65 3.54 -7.38
C SER A 134 6.17 3.40 -8.82
N ILE A 135 4.93 3.78 -9.09
CA ILE A 135 4.32 3.74 -10.43
C ILE A 135 5.08 4.68 -11.37
N LEU A 136 5.27 5.94 -10.98
CA LEU A 136 5.97 6.93 -11.81
C LEU A 136 7.40 6.49 -12.15
N THR A 137 8.18 6.12 -11.13
CA THR A 137 9.56 5.68 -11.32
C THR A 137 9.66 4.36 -12.10
N GLY A 138 8.73 3.42 -11.88
CA GLY A 138 8.67 2.15 -12.59
C GLY A 138 8.36 2.32 -14.07
N PHE A 139 7.36 3.13 -14.42
CA PHE A 139 7.04 3.43 -15.82
C PHE A 139 8.11 4.27 -16.51
N ALA A 140 8.76 5.19 -15.80
CA ALA A 140 9.93 5.89 -16.34
C ALA A 140 11.02 4.88 -16.72
N LEU A 141 11.40 3.97 -15.81
CA LEU A 141 12.40 2.92 -16.09
C LEU A 141 11.97 1.97 -17.22
N TYR A 142 10.68 1.63 -17.29
CA TYR A 142 10.12 0.82 -18.38
C TYR A 142 10.19 1.54 -19.73
N SER A 143 10.01 2.86 -19.76
CA SER A 143 10.00 3.62 -21.01
C SER A 143 11.34 3.62 -21.76
N ILE A 144 12.45 3.33 -21.06
CA ILE A 144 13.81 3.31 -21.63
C ILE A 144 13.94 2.24 -22.73
N TYR A 145 13.18 1.14 -22.66
CA TYR A 145 13.26 0.09 -23.68
C TYR A 145 12.74 0.55 -25.04
N TYR A 146 11.88 1.56 -25.08
CA TYR A 146 11.36 2.13 -26.33
C TYR A 146 11.22 3.65 -26.23
N PRO A 147 12.32 4.42 -26.41
CA PRO A 147 12.33 5.87 -26.25
C PRO A 147 11.42 6.63 -27.23
N GLY A 148 11.06 6.04 -28.36
CA GLY A 148 10.10 6.61 -29.32
C GLY A 148 8.62 6.36 -28.96
N GLY A 149 8.35 5.64 -27.87
CA GLY A 149 7.01 5.20 -27.51
C GLY A 149 6.22 6.18 -26.65
N ILE A 150 4.91 5.92 -26.58
CA ILE A 150 3.95 6.67 -25.75
C ILE A 150 4.41 6.74 -24.28
N MET A 151 4.98 5.65 -23.75
CA MET A 151 5.47 5.60 -22.37
C MET A 151 6.65 6.55 -22.13
N TYR A 152 7.56 6.71 -23.09
CA TYR A 152 8.69 7.63 -22.96
C TYR A 152 8.22 9.08 -23.07
N SER A 153 7.27 9.38 -23.94
CA SER A 153 6.63 10.70 -23.98
C SER A 153 5.93 11.05 -22.66
N ALA A 154 5.29 10.08 -22.02
CA ALA A 154 4.54 10.28 -20.77
C ALA A 154 5.43 10.40 -19.51
N PHE A 155 6.51 9.61 -19.42
CA PHE A 155 7.32 9.49 -18.20
C PHE A 155 8.79 9.89 -18.36
N GLY A 156 9.26 10.12 -19.59
CA GLY A 156 10.66 10.44 -19.88
C GLY A 156 11.14 11.76 -19.28
N TRP A 157 10.24 12.71 -19.02
CA TRP A 157 10.54 13.98 -18.33
C TRP A 157 11.14 13.77 -16.93
N MET A 158 10.88 12.61 -16.31
CA MET A 158 11.45 12.28 -15.00
C MET A 158 12.99 12.15 -15.04
N PHE A 159 13.56 11.78 -16.19
CA PHE A 159 15.02 11.68 -16.35
C PHE A 159 15.72 13.04 -16.39
N SER A 160 14.98 14.12 -16.68
CA SER A 160 15.47 15.50 -16.56
C SER A 160 15.57 15.96 -15.10
N LEU A 161 14.79 15.35 -14.20
CA LEU A 161 14.81 15.68 -12.77
C LEU A 161 15.75 14.76 -11.97
N ILE A 162 15.77 13.48 -12.32
CA ILE A 162 16.51 12.45 -11.60
C ILE A 162 17.28 11.61 -12.61
N ALA A 163 18.61 11.61 -12.52
CA ALA A 163 19.44 10.80 -13.42
C ALA A 163 19.17 9.30 -13.23
N LEU A 164 19.38 8.54 -14.30
CA LEU A 164 19.03 7.12 -14.40
C LEU A 164 19.54 6.23 -13.23
N PRO A 165 20.80 6.36 -12.74
CA PRO A 165 21.26 5.57 -11.60
C PRO A 165 20.45 5.84 -10.32
N TYR A 166 20.13 7.10 -10.05
CA TYR A 166 19.33 7.50 -8.89
C TYR A 166 17.87 7.08 -9.04
N MET A 167 17.31 7.10 -10.26
CA MET A 167 15.96 6.57 -10.53
C MET A 167 15.85 5.10 -10.14
N ARG A 168 16.85 4.28 -10.53
CA ARG A 168 16.91 2.86 -10.13
C ARG A 168 17.05 2.71 -8.61
N LEU A 169 17.91 3.51 -7.98
CA LEU A 169 18.08 3.48 -6.53
C LEU A 169 16.77 3.79 -5.80
N PHE A 170 16.10 4.89 -6.16
CA PHE A 170 14.87 5.28 -5.50
C PHE A 170 13.74 4.28 -5.73
N HIS A 171 13.59 3.76 -6.95
CA HIS A 171 12.62 2.70 -7.22
C HIS A 171 12.93 1.43 -6.42
N HIS A 172 14.21 1.07 -6.28
CA HIS A 172 14.61 -0.08 -5.45
C HIS A 172 14.34 0.15 -3.96
N LEU A 173 14.54 1.37 -3.45
CA LEU A 173 14.24 1.72 -2.05
C LEU A 173 12.75 1.54 -1.71
N VAL A 174 11.85 1.74 -2.68
CA VAL A 174 10.41 1.48 -2.49
C VAL A 174 10.15 0.02 -2.10
N ILE A 175 10.89 -0.94 -2.64
CA ILE A 175 10.72 -2.36 -2.31
C ILE A 175 10.86 -2.57 -0.81
N TRP A 176 11.90 -1.98 -0.21
CA TRP A 176 12.17 -2.09 1.22
C TRP A 176 11.10 -1.41 2.07
N LEU A 177 10.65 -0.22 1.66
CA LEU A 177 9.57 0.49 2.35
C LEU A 177 8.26 -0.32 2.33
N MET A 178 7.93 -0.92 1.19
CA MET A 178 6.72 -1.73 1.03
C MET A 178 6.80 -3.05 1.82
N LEU A 179 7.97 -3.70 1.84
CA LEU A 179 8.17 -4.90 2.66
C LEU A 179 8.10 -4.60 4.15
N TYR A 180 8.70 -3.49 4.60
CA TYR A 180 8.61 -3.04 5.99
C TYR A 180 7.16 -2.76 6.39
N PHE A 181 6.42 -2.01 5.55
CA PHE A 181 5.01 -1.78 5.77
C PHE A 181 4.22 -3.10 5.85
N LEU A 182 4.45 -4.03 4.92
CA LEU A 182 3.76 -5.31 4.89
C LEU A 182 4.00 -6.11 6.19
N MET A 183 5.25 -6.19 6.65
CA MET A 183 5.60 -6.88 7.90
C MET A 183 4.91 -6.22 9.11
N LEU A 184 5.00 -4.89 9.23
CA LEU A 184 4.32 -4.16 10.31
C LEU A 184 2.81 -4.34 10.27
N HIS A 185 2.21 -4.26 9.08
CA HIS A 185 0.78 -4.40 8.89
C HIS A 185 0.28 -5.78 9.36
N VAL A 186 0.97 -6.85 8.95
CA VAL A 186 0.64 -8.21 9.40
C VAL A 186 0.87 -8.35 10.90
N TYR A 187 1.97 -7.82 11.44
CA TYR A 187 2.25 -7.85 12.87
C TYR A 187 1.14 -7.20 13.70
N ILE A 188 0.71 -5.98 13.35
CA ILE A 188 -0.33 -5.24 14.06
C ILE A 188 -1.66 -6.01 14.01
N ILE A 189 -2.02 -6.58 12.86
CA ILE A 189 -3.27 -7.36 12.73
C ILE A 189 -3.23 -8.61 13.61
N LEU A 190 -2.10 -9.33 13.63
CA LEU A 190 -1.94 -10.52 14.47
C LEU A 190 -1.95 -10.16 15.96
N PHE A 191 -1.27 -9.08 16.34
CA PHE A 191 -1.25 -8.56 17.71
C PHE A 191 -2.66 -8.17 18.18
N ASN A 192 -3.39 -7.37 17.40
CA ASN A 192 -4.76 -6.96 17.75
C ASN A 192 -5.72 -8.16 17.80
N ASN A 193 -5.52 -9.17 16.94
CA ASN A 193 -6.31 -10.39 17.00
C ASN A 193 -6.02 -11.22 18.27
N ALA A 194 -4.76 -11.25 18.73
CA ALA A 194 -4.37 -11.96 19.95
C ALA A 194 -4.81 -11.24 21.23
N VAL A 195 -4.66 -9.91 21.29
CA VAL A 195 -4.91 -9.09 22.48
C VAL A 195 -6.36 -8.63 22.56
N GLU A 196 -6.84 -7.94 21.53
CA GLU A 196 -8.15 -7.28 21.58
C GLU A 196 -9.30 -8.21 21.17
N LYS A 197 -9.01 -9.30 20.43
CA LYS A 197 -10.01 -10.26 19.91
C LYS A 197 -11.14 -9.58 19.13
N ASN A 198 -10.83 -8.46 18.47
CA ASN A 198 -11.77 -7.60 17.73
C ASN A 198 -12.23 -8.21 16.39
N GLY A 199 -11.72 -9.39 16.02
CA GLY A 199 -12.15 -10.09 14.81
C GLY A 199 -11.74 -9.43 13.49
N ILE A 200 -10.90 -8.38 13.52
CA ILE A 200 -10.44 -7.62 12.36
C ILE A 200 -9.80 -8.54 11.30
N LEU A 201 -8.94 -9.47 11.73
CA LEU A 201 -8.33 -10.46 10.85
C LEU A 201 -9.38 -11.27 10.06
N LYS A 202 -10.41 -11.78 10.76
CA LYS A 202 -11.48 -12.57 10.14
C LYS A 202 -12.35 -11.72 9.22
N SER A 203 -12.47 -10.42 9.48
CA SER A 203 -13.31 -9.50 8.70
C SER A 203 -12.80 -9.30 7.26
N ILE A 204 -11.48 -9.37 7.02
CA ILE A 204 -10.90 -9.26 5.66
C ILE A 204 -11.19 -10.49 4.79
N PHE A 205 -11.50 -11.63 5.39
CA PHE A 205 -11.92 -12.83 4.66
C PHE A 205 -13.44 -12.90 4.56
N THR A 206 -14.14 -12.70 5.67
CA THR A 206 -15.57 -12.97 5.80
C THR A 206 -16.46 -11.75 5.53
N GLY A 207 -15.94 -10.53 5.64
CA GLY A 207 -16.70 -9.29 5.56
C GLY A 207 -17.36 -8.85 6.87
N TYR A 208 -17.42 -9.72 7.88
CA TYR A 208 -18.11 -9.45 9.15
C TYR A 208 -17.14 -9.03 10.25
N LEU A 209 -17.50 -7.96 10.96
CA LEU A 209 -16.82 -7.49 12.16
C LEU A 209 -17.69 -7.79 13.39
N ASN A 210 -17.07 -8.25 14.48
CA ASN A 210 -17.76 -8.45 15.76
C ASN A 210 -17.56 -7.19 16.61
N VAL A 211 -18.61 -6.39 16.75
CA VAL A 211 -18.57 -5.15 17.55
C VAL A 211 -19.30 -5.39 18.88
N ASP A 212 -18.74 -4.91 19.99
CA ASP A 212 -19.42 -4.97 21.29
C ASP A 212 -20.53 -3.90 21.35
N THR A 213 -21.74 -4.29 21.76
CA THR A 213 -22.93 -3.42 21.75
C THR A 213 -22.77 -2.10 22.52
N LYS A 214 -21.78 -1.95 23.41
CA LYS A 214 -21.53 -0.72 24.17
C LYS A 214 -20.85 0.40 23.33
N GLU A 215 -20.29 0.07 22.17
CA GLU A 215 -19.64 1.05 21.28
C GLU A 215 -20.58 1.57 20.17
N ILE A 216 -21.81 1.07 20.12
CA ILE A 216 -22.80 1.37 19.06
C ILE A 216 -23.91 2.33 19.57
N GLU A 217 -24.04 2.51 20.89
CA GLU A 217 -24.93 3.49 21.54
C GLU A 217 -24.18 4.79 21.87
#